data_AF-A0A917C0A4-F1
#
_entry.id   AF-A0A917C0A4-F1
#
_cell.length_a   1.000
_cell.length_b   1.000
_cell.length_c   1.000
_cell.angle_alpha   90.00
_cell.angle_beta   90.00
_cell.angle_gamma   90.00
#
_symmetry.space_group_name_H-M   'P 1'
#
loop_
_entity.id
_entity.type
_entity.pdbx_description
1 polymer ?
#
loop_
_entity_poly.entity_id
_entity_poly.type
_entity_poly.pdbx_seq_one_letter_code
_entity_poly.pdbx_strand_id
1 'polypeptide(L)' 'MSQRQLTFLSLLSQWEKSGNAQLIIATHSPTLLAYPNARIIEFTTAGLRDVEFEETEHYKITKTFLNNPQRYLKELME' A
#
# COMPACT_ATOMS: atom_id res chain seq x y z
N MET A 1 4.10 -9.37 7.92
CA MET A 1 5.00 -8.45 7.18
C MET A 1 6.42 -8.98 7.21
N SER A 2 7.18 -8.88 6.11
CA SER A 2 8.62 -9.21 6.15
C SER A 2 9.40 -8.07 6.83
N GLN A 3 10.36 -8.42 7.70
CA GLN A 3 11.20 -7.46 8.42
C GLN A 3 11.85 -6.43 7.48
N ARG A 4 12.19 -6.86 6.25
CA ARG A 4 12.83 -6.03 5.23
C ARG A 4 11.98 -4.84 4.78
N GLN A 5 10.66 -5.02 4.64
CA GLN A 5 9.78 -3.90 4.23
C GLN A 5 9.68 -2.84 5.32
N LEU A 6 9.63 -3.24 6.59
CA LEU A 6 9.61 -2.30 7.71
C LEU A 6 10.93 -1.53 7.81
N THR A 7 12.08 -2.21 7.63
CA THR A 7 13.38 -1.53 7.55
C THR A 7 13.42 -0.53 6.39
N PHE A 8 12.87 -0.89 5.23
CA PHE A 8 12.84 0.02 4.09
C PHE A 8 11.97 1.26 4.36
N LEU A 9 10.80 1.13 4.98
CA LEU A 9 9.98 2.28 5.42
C LEU A 9 10.77 3.24 6.33
N SER A 10 11.55 2.71 7.27
CA SER A 10 12.41 3.53 8.13
C SER A 10 13.47 4.31 7.35
N LEU A 11 14.03 3.72 6.28
CA LEU A 11 14.99 4.41 5.41
C LEU A 11 14.30 5.51 4.58
N LEU A 12 13.12 5.23 4.02
CA LEU A 12 12.33 6.24 3.29
C LEU A 12 12.07 7.46 4.17
N SER A 13 11.72 7.26 5.45
CA SER A 13 11.50 8.35 6.40
C SER A 13 12.76 9.14 6.73
N GLN A 14 13.92 8.50 6.81
CA GLN A 14 15.17 9.24 7.00
C GLN A 14 15.49 10.12 5.80
N TRP A 15 15.28 9.61 4.58
CA TRP A 15 15.51 10.37 3.35
C TRP A 15 14.53 11.53 3.19
N GLU A 16 13.22 11.32 3.42
CA GLU A 16 12.21 12.37 3.42
C GLU A 16 12.59 13.50 4.40
N LYS A 17 12.88 13.14 5.66
CA LYS A 17 13.23 14.11 6.71
C LYS A 17 14.52 14.87 6.44
N SER A 18 15.45 14.27 5.69
CA SER A 18 16.69 14.95 5.31
C SER A 18 16.45 16.12 4.34
N GLY A 19 15.32 16.13 3.62
CA GLY A 19 15.01 17.14 2.59
C GLY A 19 15.89 17.05 1.33
N ASN A 20 16.81 16.09 1.25
CA ASN A 20 17.80 15.98 0.18
C ASN A 20 17.43 14.94 -0.89
N ALA A 21 16.23 14.36 -0.81
CA ALA A 21 15.77 13.34 -1.73
C ALA A 21 14.29 13.48 -2.05
N GLN A 22 13.94 13.24 -3.31
CA GLN A 22 12.57 12.99 -3.75
C GLN A 22 12.45 11.52 -4.14
N LEU A 23 11.39 10.87 -3.66
CA LEU A 23 11.19 9.43 -3.83
C LEU A 23 9.98 9.19 -4.74
N ILE A 24 10.19 8.40 -5.79
CA ILE A 24 9.12 7.91 -6.69
C ILE A 24 9.19 6.38 -6.65
N ILE A 25 8.10 5.73 -6.22
CA ILE A 25 8.06 4.29 -5.97
C ILE A 25 6.85 3.70 -6.71
N ALA A 26 7.09 2.75 -7.60
CA ALA A 26 6.05 1.88 -8.16
C ALA A 26 5.98 0.60 -7.34
N THR A 27 4.83 0.31 -6.72
CA THR A 27 4.69 -0.83 -5.82
C THR A 27 3.25 -1.33 -5.73
N HIS A 28 3.10 -2.63 -5.56
CA HIS A 28 1.84 -3.27 -5.15
C HIS A 28 1.81 -3.64 -3.67
N SER A 29 2.88 -3.32 -2.92
CA SER A 29 2.97 -3.63 -1.49
C SER A 29 2.08 -2.71 -0.66
N PRO A 30 1.04 -3.22 0.03
CA PRO A 30 0.22 -2.39 0.91
C PRO A 30 1.04 -1.75 2.03
N THR A 31 2.09 -2.43 2.51
CA THR A 31 3.00 -1.90 3.53
C THR A 31 3.69 -0.61 3.09
N LEU A 32 4.07 -0.51 1.81
CA LEU A 32 4.71 0.70 1.27
C LEU A 32 3.70 1.77 0.89
N LEU A 33 2.52 1.38 0.38
CA LEU A 33 1.42 2.30 0.12
C LEU A 33 0.92 2.98 1.41
N ALA A 34 1.08 2.35 2.56
CA ALA A 34 0.75 2.92 3.87
C ALA A 34 1.76 3.97 4.38
N TYR A 35 2.75 4.38 3.58
CA TYR A 35 3.72 5.39 4.01
C TYR A 35 3.00 6.73 4.26
N PRO A 36 3.17 7.35 5.44
CA PRO A 36 2.48 8.59 5.79
C PRO A 36 2.94 9.73 4.86
N ASN A 37 2.03 10.65 4.53
CA ASN A 37 2.29 11.80 3.64
C ASN A 37 2.62 11.45 2.18
N ALA A 38 2.55 10.18 1.77
CA ALA A 38 2.73 9.81 0.37
C ALA A 38 1.52 10.24 -0.46
N ARG A 39 1.76 10.83 -1.63
CA ARG A 39 0.76 10.93 -2.69
C ARG A 39 0.71 9.59 -3.42
N ILE A 40 -0.44 8.92 -3.38
CA ILE A 40 -0.64 7.65 -4.07
C ILE A 40 -1.31 7.92 -5.41
N ILE A 41 -0.68 7.43 -6.48
CA ILE A 41 -1.19 7.51 -7.84
C ILE A 41 -1.50 6.09 -8.32
N GLU A 42 -2.76 5.83 -8.64
CA GLU A 42 -3.19 4.56 -9.21
C GLU A 42 -3.24 4.62 -10.73
N PHE A 43 -2.73 3.57 -11.35
CA PHE A 43 -2.79 3.37 -12.80
C PHE A 43 -4.06 2.59 -13.12
N THR A 44 -5.01 3.24 -13.79
CA THR A 44 -6.28 2.63 -14.21
C THR A 44 -6.38 2.57 -15.73
N THR A 45 -7.37 1.83 -16.23
CA THR A 45 -7.69 1.82 -17.67
C THR A 45 -8.14 3.17 -18.21
N ALA A 46 -8.66 4.06 -17.34
CA ALA A 46 -9.06 5.42 -17.68
C ALA A 46 -7.90 6.44 -17.56
N GLY A 47 -6.72 6.01 -17.11
CA GLY A 47 -5.54 6.86 -16.89
C GLY A 47 -5.07 6.86 -15.43
N LEU A 48 -4.24 7.85 -15.10
CA LEU A 48 -3.69 8.04 -13.75
C LEU A 48 -4.69 8.80 -12.88
N ARG A 49 -4.90 8.34 -11.64
CA ARG A 49 -5.71 9.06 -10.65
C ARG A 49 -5.03 9.11 -9.28
N ASP A 50 -5.25 10.19 -8.57
CA ASP A 50 -4.94 10.24 -7.14
C ASP A 50 -5.95 9.40 -6.35
N VAL A 51 -5.47 8.76 -5.29
CA VAL A 51 -6.29 7.87 -4.46
C VAL A 51 -5.79 7.90 -3.02
N GLU A 52 -6.71 7.81 -2.06
CA GLU A 52 -6.33 7.63 -0.66
C GLU A 52 -5.90 6.17 -0.41
N PHE A 53 -5.06 5.94 0.60
CA PHE A 53 -4.56 4.60 0.91
C PHE A 53 -5.71 3.60 1.14
N GLU A 54 -6.75 4.01 1.87
CA GLU A 54 -7.93 3.21 2.19
C GLU A 54 -8.81 2.90 0.98
N GLU A 55 -8.68 3.68 -0.09
CA GLU A 55 -9.42 3.49 -1.34
C GLU A 55 -8.71 2.56 -2.32
N THR A 56 -7.44 2.22 -2.06
CA THR A 56 -6.69 1.28 -2.89
C THR A 56 -7.31 -0.12 -2.84
N GLU A 57 -7.34 -0.81 -3.98
CA GLU A 57 -7.86 -2.18 -4.05
C GLU A 57 -7.11 -3.13 -3.11
N HIS A 58 -5.80 -2.94 -2.99
CA HIS A 58 -4.95 -3.71 -2.09
C HIS A 58 -5.37 -3.56 -0.62
N TYR A 59 -5.70 -2.34 -0.18
CA TYR A 59 -6.22 -2.11 1.17
C TYR A 59 -7.58 -2.77 1.36
N LYS A 60 -8.52 -2.56 0.44
CA LYS A 60 -9.89 -3.09 0.55
C LYS A 60 -9.91 -4.61 0.61
N ILE A 61 -9.18 -5.29 -0.28
CA ILE A 61 -9.11 -6.76 -0.31
C ILE A 61 -8.49 -7.28 0.99
N THR A 62 -7.34 -6.73 1.38
CA THR A 62 -6.65 -7.15 2.61
C THR A 62 -7.52 -6.94 3.85
N LYS A 63 -8.15 -5.78 3.98
CA LYS A 63 -9.03 -5.46 5.11
C LYS A 63 -10.26 -6.37 5.15
N THR A 64 -10.89 -6.60 3.99
CA THR A 64 -12.05 -7.49 3.89
C THR A 64 -11.71 -8.92 4.32
N PHE A 65 -10.58 -9.44 3.83
CA PHE A 65 -10.08 -10.75 4.23
C PHE A 65 -9.80 -10.81 5.74
N LEU A 66 -9.07 -9.84 6.30
CA LEU A 66 -8.72 -9.81 7.72
C LEU A 66 -9.95 -9.68 8.63
N ASN A 67 -10.99 -8.97 8.21
CA ASN A 67 -12.23 -8.81 8.98
C ASN A 67 -13.04 -10.10 9.08
N ASN A 68 -13.01 -10.96 8.06
CA ASN A 68 -13.73 -12.24 8.09
C ASN A 68 -13.06 -13.32 7.21
N PRO A 69 -11.93 -13.90 7.67
CA PRO A 69 -11.14 -14.81 6.84
C PRO A 69 -11.90 -16.08 6.47
N GLN A 70 -12.70 -16.61 7.40
CA GLN A 70 -13.44 -17.86 7.24
C GLN A 70 -14.49 -17.75 6.12
N ARG A 71 -15.26 -16.65 6.11
CA ARG A 71 -16.24 -16.39 5.06
C ARG A 71 -15.57 -16.23 3.69
N TYR A 72 -14.48 -15.47 3.64
CA TYR A 72 -13.76 -15.20 2.39
C TYR A 72 -13.16 -16.48 1.80
N LEU A 73 -12.57 -17.34 2.64
CA LEU A 73 -12.06 -18.64 2.23
C LEU A 73 -13.16 -19.58 1.74
N LYS A 74 -14.33 -19.57 2.39
CA LYS A 74 -15.49 -20.35 1.95
C LYS A 74 -15.94 -19.91 0.54
N GLU A 75 -16.11 -18.62 0.31
CA GLU A 75 -16.53 -18.06 -1.00
C GLU A 75 -15.52 -18.36 -2.13
N LEU A 76 -14.23 -18.51 -1.82
CA LEU A 76 -13.18 -18.83 -2.81
C LEU A 76 -13.03 -20.33 -3.12
N MET A 77 -13.46 -21.20 -2.20
CA MET A 77 -13.24 -22.65 -2.28
C MET A 77 -14.52 -23.44 -2.61
N GLU A 78 -15.65 -22.76 -2.77
CA GLU A 78 -16.90 -23.28 -3.35
C GLU A 78 -16.96 -22.99 -4.85
#